data_AF-A0A832F370-F1
#
_entry.id   AF-A0A832F370-F1
#
_cell.length_a   1.000
_cell.length_b   1.000
_cell.length_c   1.000
_cell.angle_alpha   90.00
_cell.angle_beta   90.00
_cell.angle_gamma   90.00
#
_symmetry.space_group_name_H-M   'P 1'
#
loop_
_entity.id
_entity.type
_entity.pdbx_description
1 polymer ?
#
loop_
_entity_poly.entity_id
_entity_poly.type
_entity_poly.pdbx_seq_one_letter_code
_entity_poly.pdbx_strand_id
1 'polypeptide(L)'
;MRDSDTKSVVDFSTLARVYDADADLDELRAEALRLTAQSVFVAAVLLDVAVAVSPALPREMWLVAAALAATALLVSRAVAASVQLAVAGLVVGLSLAVAGATLLMPGVPLACLFSLVVLLAGALLGWPAGVASAAGATGLVGMMAREPDSVVSVEAAVVALLMAWGSVFAAWLVSRPLRTALGWSWHSYAQALRIAEEARERQGELARLSKSLNETCDRLSELTQELDRARRAAEEALRLKAEFAAAVSHELRTPLNLIIGFSEMMALSPATSYGEPLPASYARDVEAIYRNASHISKLIDDILDLSQI
;
A
#
# COMPACT_ATOMS: atom_id res chain seq x y z
N MET A 1 10.24 3.67 -28.03
CA MET A 1 9.46 2.52 -28.55
C MET A 1 9.52 1.47 -27.46
N ARG A 2 8.74 1.59 -26.37
CA ARG A 2 7.30 1.30 -26.22
C ARG A 2 7.00 -0.18 -26.47
N ASP A 3 7.04 -0.97 -25.40
CA ASP A 3 6.09 -2.02 -24.99
C ASP A 3 6.63 -2.63 -23.67
N SER A 4 5.95 -2.50 -22.52
CA SER A 4 4.70 -3.13 -22.06
C SER A 4 4.98 -4.39 -21.23
N ASP A 5 4.30 -4.47 -20.09
CA ASP A 5 4.21 -5.60 -19.16
C ASP A 5 5.46 -5.90 -18.33
N THR A 6 5.42 -5.81 -17.00
CA THR A 6 4.43 -6.42 -16.12
C THR A 6 4.08 -5.51 -14.96
N LYS A 7 2.83 -5.02 -14.99
CA LYS A 7 2.06 -4.66 -13.80
C LYS A 7 2.05 -5.86 -12.84
N SER A 8 2.83 -5.83 -11.76
CA SER A 8 2.47 -6.54 -10.53
C SER A 8 1.43 -5.71 -9.79
N VAL A 9 0.31 -5.43 -10.46
CA VAL A 9 -0.91 -5.10 -9.75
C VAL A 9 -1.24 -6.38 -9.01
N VAL A 10 -1.03 -6.37 -7.70
CA VAL A 10 -1.58 -7.40 -6.81
C VAL A 10 -3.05 -7.50 -7.18
N ASP A 11 -3.40 -8.58 -7.86
CA ASP A 11 -4.75 -8.81 -8.35
C ASP A 11 -5.64 -9.00 -7.12
N PHE A 12 -6.36 -7.94 -6.76
CA PHE A 12 -7.26 -7.90 -5.61
C PHE A 12 -8.36 -8.97 -5.69
N SER A 13 -8.63 -9.54 -6.87
CA SER A 13 -9.50 -10.72 -7.01
C SER A 13 -8.90 -11.99 -6.37
N THR A 14 -7.59 -11.99 -6.15
CA THR A 14 -6.83 -13.09 -5.54
C THR A 14 -6.74 -12.91 -4.02
N LEU A 15 -6.61 -11.67 -3.52
CA LEU A 15 -6.69 -11.39 -2.07
C LEU A 15 -8.13 -11.49 -1.53
N ALA A 16 -9.13 -11.09 -2.32
CA ALA A 16 -10.54 -11.37 -2.00
C ALA A 16 -10.89 -12.86 -2.04
N ARG A 17 -10.08 -13.70 -2.70
CA ARG A 17 -10.21 -15.17 -2.67
C ARG A 17 -9.57 -15.81 -1.43
N VAL A 18 -8.71 -15.09 -0.70
CA VAL A 18 -8.06 -15.59 0.53
C VAL A 18 -8.84 -15.18 1.79
N TYR A 19 -9.74 -14.20 1.70
CA TYR A 19 -10.68 -13.83 2.77
C TYR A 19 -12.10 -14.19 2.33
N ASP A 20 -12.54 -15.40 2.68
CA ASP A 20 -13.89 -15.88 2.42
C ASP A 20 -14.87 -15.19 3.39
N ALA A 21 -15.20 -13.94 3.06
CA ALA A 21 -16.10 -13.12 3.86
C ALA A 21 -17.47 -13.78 4.07
N ASP A 22 -17.89 -14.65 3.16
CA ASP A 22 -19.13 -15.41 3.29
C ASP A 22 -19.01 -16.50 4.38
N ALA A 23 -17.85 -17.16 4.49
CA ALA A 23 -17.58 -18.14 5.55
C ALA A 23 -17.55 -17.49 6.96
N ASP A 24 -16.87 -16.35 7.12
CA ASP A 24 -16.84 -15.61 8.40
C ASP A 24 -18.24 -15.10 8.79
N LEU A 25 -19.04 -14.66 7.82
CA LEU A 25 -20.42 -14.23 8.06
C LEU A 25 -21.33 -15.38 8.47
N ASP A 26 -21.17 -16.56 7.88
CA ASP A 26 -21.94 -17.74 8.25
C ASP A 26 -21.54 -18.28 9.64
N GLU A 27 -20.28 -18.15 10.04
CA GLU A 27 -19.82 -18.46 11.40
C GLU A 27 -20.43 -17.51 12.43
N LEU A 28 -20.42 -16.20 12.17
CA LEU A 28 -21.08 -15.21 13.02
C LEU A 28 -22.60 -15.43 13.12
N ARG A 29 -23.25 -15.79 12.02
CA ARG A 29 -24.69 -16.15 12.00
C ARG A 29 -24.96 -17.42 12.81
N ALA A 30 -24.11 -18.43 12.68
CA ALA A 30 -24.25 -19.68 13.42
C ALA A 30 -24.16 -19.43 14.93
N GLU A 31 -23.24 -18.57 15.37
CA GLU A 31 -23.10 -18.22 16.79
C GLU A 31 -24.31 -17.42 17.32
N ALA A 32 -24.75 -16.40 16.57
CA ALA A 32 -25.96 -15.65 16.91
C ALA A 32 -27.20 -16.56 16.98
N LEU A 33 -27.29 -17.55 16.08
CA LEU A 33 -28.40 -18.50 16.04
C LEU A 33 -28.37 -19.49 17.21
N ARG A 34 -27.18 -19.89 17.68
CA ARG A 34 -27.04 -20.71 18.90
C ARG A 34 -27.48 -19.94 20.14
N LEU A 35 -27.07 -18.68 20.27
CA LEU A 35 -27.48 -17.82 21.39
C LEU A 35 -28.99 -17.58 21.40
N THR A 36 -29.62 -17.35 20.24
CA THR A 36 -31.08 -17.21 20.15
C THR A 36 -31.80 -18.52 20.43
N ALA A 37 -31.29 -19.67 20.00
CA ALA A 37 -31.86 -20.97 20.36
C ALA A 37 -31.79 -21.21 21.88
N GLN A 38 -30.66 -20.87 22.53
CA GLN A 38 -30.52 -20.98 23.98
C GLN A 38 -31.50 -20.07 24.73
N SER A 39 -31.67 -18.82 24.29
CA SER A 39 -32.63 -17.91 24.92
C SER A 39 -34.08 -18.36 24.75
N VAL A 40 -34.44 -18.94 23.60
CA VAL A 40 -35.75 -19.57 23.38
C VAL A 40 -35.95 -20.79 24.27
N PHE A 41 -34.91 -21.63 24.46
CA PHE A 41 -34.99 -22.77 25.37
C PHE A 41 -35.20 -22.33 26.81
N VAL A 42 -34.49 -21.29 27.28
CA VAL A 42 -34.71 -20.72 28.61
C VAL A 42 -36.12 -20.16 28.75
N ALA A 43 -36.62 -19.44 27.75
CA ALA A 43 -37.99 -18.93 27.75
C ALA A 43 -39.03 -20.08 27.81
N ALA A 44 -38.78 -21.19 27.13
CA ALA A 44 -39.62 -22.39 27.17
C ALA A 44 -39.68 -22.98 28.59
N VAL A 45 -38.53 -23.13 29.26
CA VAL A 45 -38.46 -23.64 30.63
C VAL A 45 -39.17 -22.69 31.61
N LEU A 46 -38.96 -21.38 31.46
CA LEU A 46 -39.64 -20.39 32.30
C LEU A 46 -41.15 -20.42 32.10
N LEU A 47 -41.63 -20.61 30.87
CA LEU A 47 -43.05 -20.78 30.58
C LEU A 47 -43.61 -22.05 31.23
N ASP A 48 -42.90 -23.17 31.15
CA ASP A 48 -43.32 -24.43 31.78
C ASP A 48 -43.44 -24.30 33.30
N VAL A 49 -42.44 -23.67 33.95
CA VAL A 49 -42.48 -23.36 35.38
C VAL A 49 -43.65 -22.42 35.71
N ALA A 50 -43.90 -21.40 34.90
CA ALA A 50 -45.02 -20.48 35.10
C ALA A 50 -46.37 -21.21 35.03
N VAL A 51 -46.53 -22.15 34.10
CA VAL A 51 -47.74 -22.99 33.97
C VAL A 51 -47.91 -23.91 35.18
N ALA A 52 -46.81 -24.43 35.74
CA ALA A 52 -46.86 -25.29 36.93
C ALA A 52 -47.22 -24.52 38.22
N VAL A 53 -46.79 -23.27 38.34
CA VAL A 53 -46.97 -22.46 39.55
C VAL A 53 -48.25 -21.62 39.54
N SER A 54 -48.66 -21.12 38.37
CA SER A 54 -49.76 -20.16 38.26
C SER A 54 -51.09 -20.86 37.93
N PRO A 55 -52.12 -20.74 38.80
CA PRO A 55 -53.45 -21.27 38.50
C PRO A 55 -54.19 -20.46 37.43
N ALA A 56 -53.69 -19.29 37.04
CA ALA A 56 -54.28 -18.44 36.02
C ALA A 56 -53.97 -18.91 34.59
N LEU A 57 -52.99 -19.80 34.41
CA LEU A 57 -52.60 -20.31 33.10
C LEU A 57 -53.28 -21.67 32.84
N PRO A 58 -53.84 -21.89 31.64
CA PRO A 58 -54.38 -23.20 31.27
C PRO A 58 -53.26 -24.24 31.29
N ARG A 59 -53.55 -25.42 31.85
CA ARG A 59 -52.59 -26.53 31.93
C ARG A 59 -52.09 -26.97 30.56
N GLU A 60 -52.90 -26.80 29.52
CA GLU A 60 -52.57 -27.11 28.12
C GLU A 60 -51.42 -26.26 27.55
N MET A 61 -51.07 -25.14 28.20
CA MET A 61 -49.97 -24.28 27.76
C MET A 61 -48.57 -24.90 27.91
N TRP A 62 -48.46 -26.01 28.65
CA TRP A 62 -47.25 -26.84 28.63
C TRP A 62 -46.89 -27.33 27.21
N LEU A 63 -47.88 -27.50 26.31
CA LEU A 63 -47.65 -27.88 24.91
C LEU A 63 -46.90 -26.78 24.15
N VAL A 64 -47.18 -25.51 24.45
CA VAL A 64 -46.48 -24.37 23.86
C VAL A 64 -45.04 -24.32 24.36
N ALA A 65 -44.83 -24.54 25.67
CA ALA A 65 -43.49 -24.63 26.25
C ALA A 65 -42.68 -25.79 25.63
N ALA A 66 -43.29 -26.97 25.50
CA ALA A 66 -42.67 -28.12 24.84
C ALA A 66 -42.33 -27.84 23.37
N ALA A 67 -43.22 -27.17 22.62
CA ALA A 67 -42.97 -26.79 21.23
C ALA A 67 -41.82 -25.77 21.08
N LEU A 68 -41.71 -24.80 21.99
CA LEU A 68 -40.59 -23.85 22.03
C LEU A 68 -39.27 -24.55 22.34
N ALA A 69 -39.24 -25.45 23.33
CA ALA A 69 -38.07 -26.24 23.67
C ALA A 69 -37.63 -27.15 22.50
N ALA A 70 -38.59 -27.80 21.84
CA ALA A 70 -38.34 -28.61 20.65
C ALA A 70 -37.78 -27.76 19.50
N THR A 71 -38.35 -26.57 19.27
CA THR A 71 -37.84 -25.63 18.25
C THR A 71 -36.39 -25.25 18.55
N ALA A 72 -36.06 -24.88 19.80
CA ALA A 72 -34.68 -24.55 20.19
C ALA A 72 -33.70 -25.72 19.98
N LEU A 73 -34.10 -26.95 20.34
CA LEU A 73 -33.30 -28.16 20.14
C LEU A 73 -33.10 -28.48 18.65
N LEU A 74 -34.14 -28.35 17.84
CA LEU A 74 -34.06 -28.56 16.39
C LEU A 74 -33.17 -27.51 15.73
N VAL A 75 -33.30 -26.25 16.11
CA VAL A 75 -32.47 -25.15 15.58
C VAL A 75 -31.01 -25.37 15.96
N SER A 76 -30.69 -25.70 17.21
CA SER A 76 -29.31 -25.96 17.64
C SER A 76 -28.65 -27.13 16.90
N ARG A 77 -29.43 -28.16 16.55
CA ARG A 77 -28.97 -29.28 15.70
C ARG A 77 -28.83 -28.86 14.23
N ALA A 78 -29.79 -28.11 13.71
CA ALA A 78 -29.83 -27.69 12.31
C ALA A 78 -28.74 -26.67 11.96
N VAL A 79 -28.28 -25.85 12.92
CA VAL A 79 -27.17 -24.89 12.73
C VAL A 79 -25.92 -25.59 12.19
N ALA A 80 -25.64 -26.82 12.63
CA ALA A 80 -24.49 -27.59 12.18
C ALA A 80 -24.61 -28.12 10.74
N ALA A 81 -25.84 -28.25 10.22
CA ALA A 81 -26.10 -28.76 8.87
C ALA A 81 -26.28 -27.62 7.85
N SER A 82 -27.09 -26.62 8.18
CA SER A 82 -27.20 -25.40 7.38
C SER A 82 -27.83 -24.26 8.21
N VAL A 83 -27.23 -23.09 8.14
CA VAL A 83 -27.72 -21.88 8.84
C VAL A 83 -29.12 -21.49 8.32
N GLN A 84 -29.36 -21.57 7.01
CA GLN A 84 -30.63 -21.14 6.40
C GLN A 84 -31.83 -21.97 6.88
N LEU A 85 -31.72 -23.32 6.91
CA LEU A 85 -32.81 -24.17 7.43
C LEU A 85 -33.05 -23.92 8.91
N ALA A 86 -31.98 -23.67 9.68
CA ALA A 86 -32.08 -23.44 11.11
C ALA A 86 -32.83 -22.13 11.41
N VAL A 87 -32.57 -21.03 10.67
CA VAL A 87 -33.33 -19.79 10.87
C VAL A 87 -34.78 -19.93 10.41
N ALA A 88 -35.05 -20.59 9.28
CA ALA A 88 -36.41 -20.83 8.82
C ALA A 88 -37.21 -21.66 9.84
N GLY A 89 -36.60 -22.71 10.40
CA GLY A 89 -37.19 -23.52 11.46
C GLY A 89 -37.50 -22.71 12.73
N LEU A 90 -36.61 -21.79 13.11
CA LEU A 90 -36.82 -20.90 14.25
C LEU A 90 -38.03 -19.98 14.06
N VAL A 91 -38.13 -19.33 12.89
CA VAL A 91 -39.23 -18.40 12.58
C VAL A 91 -40.56 -19.15 12.56
N VAL A 92 -40.62 -20.31 11.91
CA VAL A 92 -41.83 -21.13 11.83
C VAL A 92 -42.23 -21.65 13.22
N GLY A 93 -41.28 -22.19 13.98
CA GLY A 93 -41.55 -22.72 15.33
C GLY A 93 -42.03 -21.65 16.30
N LEU A 94 -41.42 -20.46 16.29
CA LEU A 94 -41.88 -19.32 17.10
C LEU A 94 -43.26 -18.82 16.66
N SER A 95 -43.53 -18.79 15.36
CA SER A 95 -44.84 -18.39 14.82
C SER A 95 -45.94 -19.36 15.25
N LEU A 96 -45.67 -20.67 15.20
CA LEU A 96 -46.60 -21.71 15.67
C LEU A 96 -46.80 -21.66 17.18
N ALA A 97 -45.76 -21.37 17.96
CA ALA A 97 -45.86 -21.24 19.41
C ALA A 97 -46.72 -20.03 19.81
N VAL A 98 -46.52 -18.87 19.16
CA VAL A 98 -47.37 -17.68 19.37
C VAL A 98 -48.82 -17.98 18.98
N ALA A 99 -49.03 -18.62 17.84
CA ALA A 99 -50.36 -19.03 17.39
C ALA A 99 -51.05 -19.98 18.39
N GLY A 100 -50.35 -21.00 18.88
CA GLY A 100 -50.87 -21.93 19.89
C GLY A 100 -51.21 -21.24 21.20
N ALA A 101 -50.35 -20.32 21.66
CA ALA A 101 -50.62 -19.54 22.87
C ALA A 101 -51.86 -18.64 22.72
N THR A 102 -52.04 -18.00 21.56
CA THR A 102 -53.26 -17.19 21.30
C THR A 102 -54.53 -18.03 21.30
N LEU A 103 -54.49 -19.26 20.78
CA LEU A 103 -55.65 -20.17 20.74
C LEU A 103 -56.03 -20.69 22.13
N LEU A 104 -55.04 -20.94 23.00
CA LEU A 104 -55.27 -21.46 24.34
C LEU A 104 -55.76 -20.39 25.34
N MET A 105 -55.53 -19.11 25.06
CA MET A 105 -55.95 -17.99 25.91
C MET A 105 -56.67 -16.89 25.09
N PRO A 106 -57.92 -17.14 24.65
CA PRO A 106 -58.72 -16.14 23.96
C PRO A 106 -58.91 -14.89 24.82
N GLY A 107 -58.87 -13.72 24.20
CA GLY A 107 -59.04 -12.42 24.88
C GLY A 107 -57.76 -11.81 25.47
N VAL A 108 -56.66 -12.57 25.59
CA VAL A 108 -55.34 -12.01 25.90
C VAL A 108 -54.64 -11.60 24.60
N PRO A 109 -54.06 -10.39 24.49
CA PRO A 109 -53.46 -9.90 23.24
C PRO A 109 -52.07 -10.52 22.95
N LEU A 110 -51.95 -11.84 23.04
CA LEU A 110 -50.72 -12.58 22.77
C LEU A 110 -50.29 -12.52 21.29
N ALA A 111 -51.21 -12.18 20.38
CA ALA A 111 -50.91 -11.97 18.96
C ALA A 111 -49.86 -10.86 18.74
N CYS A 112 -49.72 -9.91 19.67
CA CYS A 112 -48.68 -8.89 19.62
C CYS A 112 -47.26 -9.49 19.64
N LEU A 113 -47.07 -10.71 20.16
CA LEU A 113 -45.78 -11.40 20.17
C LEU A 113 -45.28 -11.78 18.77
N PHE A 114 -46.15 -11.79 17.74
CA PHE A 114 -45.71 -11.93 16.36
C PHE A 114 -44.72 -10.83 15.94
N SER A 115 -44.81 -9.64 16.55
CA SER A 115 -43.82 -8.56 16.32
C SER A 115 -42.40 -8.95 16.73
N LEU A 116 -42.23 -9.77 17.78
CA LEU A 116 -40.92 -10.28 18.19
C LEU A 116 -40.37 -11.28 17.18
N VAL A 117 -41.23 -12.15 16.64
CA VAL A 117 -40.85 -13.13 15.60
C VAL A 117 -40.44 -12.42 14.31
N VAL A 118 -41.19 -11.40 13.91
CA VAL A 118 -40.91 -10.57 12.72
C VAL A 118 -39.62 -9.77 12.90
N LEU A 119 -39.40 -9.18 14.08
CA LEU A 119 -38.16 -8.48 14.42
C LEU A 119 -36.95 -9.42 14.29
N LEU A 120 -37.06 -10.61 14.85
CA LEU A 120 -35.98 -11.60 14.88
C LEU A 120 -35.67 -12.13 13.47
N ALA A 121 -36.70 -12.38 12.65
CA ALA A 121 -36.54 -12.72 11.23
C ALA A 121 -35.85 -11.60 10.44
N GLY A 122 -36.27 -10.35 10.65
CA GLY A 122 -35.67 -9.17 10.02
C GLY A 122 -34.21 -8.93 10.43
N ALA A 123 -33.88 -9.20 11.68
CA ALA A 123 -32.53 -9.06 12.22
C ALA A 123 -31.57 -10.15 11.73
N LEU A 124 -32.03 -11.41 11.66
CA LEU A 124 -31.16 -12.55 11.31
C LEU A 124 -31.03 -12.78 9.80
N LEU A 125 -32.11 -12.63 9.03
CA LEU A 125 -32.16 -12.91 7.58
C LEU A 125 -32.23 -11.64 6.72
N GLY A 126 -32.36 -10.47 7.35
CA GLY A 126 -32.51 -9.20 6.67
C GLY A 126 -33.97 -8.83 6.36
N TRP A 127 -34.13 -7.66 5.77
CA TRP A 127 -35.43 -7.03 5.55
C TRP A 127 -36.44 -7.86 4.72
N PRO A 128 -36.07 -8.65 3.70
CA PRO A 128 -37.06 -9.42 2.93
C PRO A 128 -37.71 -10.52 3.78
N ALA A 129 -36.94 -11.15 4.67
CA ALA A 129 -37.45 -12.16 5.58
C ALA A 129 -38.34 -11.58 6.69
N GLY A 130 -38.02 -10.37 7.16
CA GLY A 130 -38.91 -9.61 8.05
C GLY A 130 -40.26 -9.34 7.38
N VAL A 131 -40.26 -8.88 6.12
CA VAL A 131 -41.49 -8.65 5.34
C VAL A 131 -42.27 -9.96 5.14
N ALA A 132 -41.60 -11.05 4.75
CA ALA A 132 -42.25 -12.35 4.57
C ALA A 132 -42.89 -12.86 5.88
N SER A 133 -42.21 -12.68 7.02
CA SER A 133 -42.72 -13.06 8.33
C SER A 133 -43.90 -12.19 8.76
N ALA A 134 -43.87 -10.88 8.47
CA ALA A 134 -44.99 -9.97 8.74
C ALA A 134 -46.23 -10.31 7.88
N ALA A 135 -46.03 -10.71 6.62
CA ALA A 135 -47.10 -11.20 5.77
C ALA A 135 -47.71 -12.51 6.31
N GLY A 136 -46.87 -13.44 6.76
CA GLY A 136 -47.30 -14.68 7.42
C GLY A 136 -48.09 -14.42 8.71
N ALA A 137 -47.59 -13.53 9.58
CA ALA A 137 -48.31 -13.08 10.77
C ALA A 137 -49.64 -12.41 10.43
N THR A 138 -49.70 -11.63 9.35
CA THR A 138 -50.94 -11.01 8.86
C THR A 138 -51.97 -12.06 8.46
N GLY A 139 -51.54 -13.12 7.76
CA GLY A 139 -52.40 -14.24 7.40
C GLY A 139 -52.94 -14.99 8.62
N LEU A 140 -52.07 -15.31 9.59
CA LEU A 140 -52.45 -16.04 10.81
C LEU A 140 -53.40 -15.23 11.69
N VAL A 141 -53.08 -13.97 11.97
CA VAL A 141 -53.94 -13.07 12.76
C VAL A 141 -55.27 -12.83 12.06
N GLY A 142 -55.27 -12.63 10.74
CA GLY A 142 -56.48 -12.45 9.94
C GLY A 142 -57.37 -13.70 9.87
N MET A 143 -56.78 -14.90 9.97
CA MET A 143 -57.53 -16.15 10.07
C MET A 143 -58.22 -16.27 11.44
N MET A 144 -57.50 -15.98 12.52
CA MET A 144 -58.03 -16.04 13.90
C MET A 144 -59.09 -14.97 14.21
N ALA A 145 -59.04 -13.83 13.51
CA ALA A 145 -59.99 -12.72 13.67
C ALA A 145 -61.28 -12.87 12.83
N ARG A 146 -61.39 -13.88 11.97
CA ARG A 146 -62.52 -14.05 11.04
C ARG A 146 -63.74 -14.77 11.62
N GLU A 147 -63.58 -15.49 12.72
CA GLU A 147 -64.67 -16.29 13.31
C GLU A 147 -65.62 -15.42 14.16
N PRO A 148 -66.93 -15.72 14.20
CA PRO A 148 -67.92 -14.94 14.98
C PRO A 148 -67.64 -14.89 16.48
N ASP A 149 -67.06 -15.95 17.04
CA ASP A 149 -66.48 -16.01 18.40
C ASP A 149 -64.95 -15.89 18.30
N SER A 150 -64.47 -14.85 17.61
CA SER A 150 -63.05 -14.68 17.30
C SER A 150 -62.19 -14.78 18.56
N VAL A 151 -61.21 -15.68 18.53
CA VAL A 151 -60.17 -15.83 19.56
C VAL A 151 -59.41 -14.52 19.78
N VAL A 152 -59.27 -13.72 18.71
CA VAL A 152 -58.58 -12.43 18.69
C VAL A 152 -59.59 -11.34 18.36
N SER A 153 -59.76 -10.37 19.26
CA SER A 153 -60.59 -9.19 18.99
C SER A 153 -60.02 -8.36 17.84
N VAL A 154 -60.90 -7.65 17.11
CA VAL A 154 -60.49 -6.79 15.99
C VAL A 154 -59.46 -5.74 16.43
N GLU A 155 -59.60 -5.18 17.63
CA GLU A 155 -58.65 -4.23 18.20
C GLU A 155 -57.28 -4.86 18.45
N ALA A 156 -57.24 -6.05 19.06
CA ALA A 156 -56.00 -6.78 19.31
C ALA A 156 -55.32 -7.20 18.00
N ALA A 157 -56.10 -7.58 16.98
CA ALA A 157 -55.59 -7.87 15.65
C ALA A 157 -54.93 -6.62 15.01
N VAL A 158 -55.61 -5.47 15.03
CA VAL A 158 -55.06 -4.22 14.49
C VAL A 158 -53.75 -3.84 15.21
N VAL A 159 -53.72 -3.90 16.55
CA VAL A 159 -52.51 -3.60 17.32
C VAL A 159 -51.37 -4.58 16.99
N ALA A 160 -51.65 -5.89 16.91
CA ALA A 160 -50.66 -6.89 16.56
C ALA A 160 -50.06 -6.65 15.17
N LEU A 161 -50.88 -6.30 14.18
CA LEU A 161 -50.43 -6.00 12.82
C LEU A 161 -49.60 -4.73 12.76
N LEU A 162 -50.02 -3.67 13.45
CA LEU A 162 -49.24 -2.42 13.53
C LEU A 162 -47.87 -2.66 14.17
N MET A 163 -47.81 -3.46 15.25
CA MET A 163 -46.55 -3.83 15.89
C MET A 163 -45.68 -4.72 14.99
N ALA A 164 -46.27 -5.67 14.26
CA ALA A 164 -45.55 -6.53 13.33
C ALA A 164 -44.92 -5.71 12.20
N TRP A 165 -45.68 -4.88 11.49
CA TRP A 165 -45.15 -4.04 10.42
C TRP A 165 -44.22 -2.93 10.94
N GLY A 166 -44.53 -2.36 12.10
CA GLY A 166 -43.64 -1.42 12.80
C GLY A 166 -42.28 -2.04 13.14
N SER A 167 -42.25 -3.31 13.53
CA SER A 167 -41.00 -4.04 13.79
C SER A 167 -40.15 -4.26 12.53
N VAL A 168 -40.76 -4.48 11.35
CA VAL A 168 -40.05 -4.53 10.06
C VAL A 168 -39.40 -3.18 9.77
N PHE A 169 -40.15 -2.09 9.94
CA PHE A 169 -39.63 -0.75 9.71
C PHE A 169 -38.49 -0.41 10.67
N ALA A 170 -38.64 -0.73 11.96
CA ALA A 170 -37.59 -0.53 12.97
C ALA A 170 -36.34 -1.37 12.65
N ALA A 171 -36.50 -2.65 12.30
CA ALA A 171 -35.40 -3.51 11.89
C ALA A 171 -34.68 -2.96 10.65
N TRP A 172 -35.41 -2.49 9.65
CA TRP A 172 -34.85 -1.85 8.46
C TRP A 172 -34.07 -0.57 8.81
N LEU A 173 -34.64 0.29 9.65
CA LEU A 173 -34.05 1.56 10.06
C LEU A 173 -32.73 1.35 10.83
N VAL A 174 -32.69 0.38 11.75
CA VAL A 174 -31.50 0.07 12.57
C VAL A 174 -30.44 -0.67 11.76
N SER A 175 -30.85 -1.61 10.90
CA SER A 175 -29.91 -2.42 10.12
C SER A 175 -29.30 -1.68 8.92
N ARG A 176 -29.93 -0.61 8.43
CA ARG A 176 -29.43 0.17 7.29
C ARG A 176 -28.08 0.85 7.57
N PRO A 177 -27.92 1.69 8.62
CA PRO A 177 -26.67 2.37 8.90
C PRO A 177 -25.54 1.41 9.27
N LEU A 178 -25.85 0.31 9.97
CA LEU A 178 -24.87 -0.71 10.33
C LEU A 178 -24.27 -1.38 9.09
N ARG A 179 -25.12 -1.76 8.13
CA ARG A 179 -24.66 -2.37 6.87
C ARG A 179 -23.85 -1.40 6.02
N THR A 180 -24.23 -0.13 5.98
CA THR A 180 -23.43 0.90 5.28
C THR A 180 -22.11 1.18 5.98
N ALA A 181 -22.10 1.23 7.31
CA ALA A 181 -20.88 1.45 8.09
C ALA A 181 -19.88 0.30 7.94
N LEU A 182 -20.35 -0.95 7.94
CA LEU A 182 -19.52 -2.13 7.65
C LEU A 182 -18.95 -2.09 6.23
N GLY A 183 -19.74 -1.67 5.24
CA GLY A 183 -19.25 -1.47 3.88
C GLY A 183 -18.17 -0.39 3.80
N TRP A 184 -18.37 0.73 4.51
CA TRP A 184 -17.40 1.82 4.57
C TRP A 184 -16.14 1.44 5.35
N SER A 185 -16.23 0.68 6.44
CA SER A 185 -15.07 0.24 7.21
C SER A 185 -14.19 -0.70 6.38
N TRP A 186 -14.81 -1.64 5.65
CA TRP A 186 -14.08 -2.51 4.74
C TRP A 186 -13.38 -1.71 3.63
N HIS A 187 -14.10 -0.78 3.00
CA HIS A 187 -13.53 0.07 1.95
C HIS A 187 -12.39 0.95 2.47
N SER A 188 -12.57 1.56 3.65
CA SER A 188 -11.56 2.40 4.29
C SER A 188 -10.32 1.60 4.69
N TYR A 189 -10.49 0.39 5.21
CA TYR A 189 -9.38 -0.50 5.54
C TYR A 189 -8.58 -0.89 4.29
N ALA A 190 -9.28 -1.29 3.22
CA ALA A 190 -8.64 -1.62 1.95
C ALA A 190 -7.89 -0.43 1.35
N GLN A 191 -8.42 0.79 1.49
CA GLN A 191 -7.78 2.00 1.01
C GLN A 191 -6.55 2.37 1.86
N ALA A 192 -6.62 2.24 3.18
CA ALA A 192 -5.50 2.49 4.07
C ALA A 192 -4.30 1.59 3.76
N LEU A 193 -4.55 0.31 3.45
CA LEU A 193 -3.50 -0.64 3.09
C LEU A 193 -2.77 -0.21 1.80
N ARG A 194 -3.50 0.22 0.77
CA ARG A 194 -2.89 0.72 -0.49
C ARG A 194 -2.04 1.95 -0.27
N ILE A 195 -2.52 2.92 0.51
CA ILE A 195 -1.76 4.14 0.83
C ILE A 195 -0.46 3.78 1.57
N ALA A 196 -0.51 2.80 2.48
CA ALA A 196 0.67 2.34 3.19
C ALA A 196 1.69 1.67 2.26
N GLU A 197 1.24 0.86 1.30
CA GLU A 197 2.10 0.25 0.27
C GLU A 197 2.75 1.31 -0.63
N GLU A 198 1.97 2.24 -1.17
CA GLU A 198 2.48 3.34 -2.00
C GLU A 198 3.49 4.21 -1.22
N ALA A 199 3.23 4.48 0.06
CA ALA A 199 4.17 5.22 0.91
C ALA A 199 5.49 4.47 1.08
N ARG A 200 5.44 3.14 1.26
CA ARG A 200 6.63 2.30 1.40
C ARG A 200 7.45 2.24 0.11
N GLU A 201 6.79 2.16 -1.04
CA GLU A 201 7.44 2.21 -2.34
C GLU A 201 8.16 3.54 -2.57
N ARG A 202 7.48 4.67 -2.30
CA ARG A 202 8.09 6.01 -2.40
C ARG A 202 9.29 6.19 -1.47
N GLN A 203 9.20 5.68 -0.23
CA GLN A 203 10.34 5.70 0.69
C GLN A 203 11.52 4.89 0.14
N GLY A 204 11.25 3.73 -0.47
CA GLY A 204 12.27 2.91 -1.13
C GLY A 204 12.92 3.62 -2.32
N GLU A 205 12.14 4.34 -3.13
CA GLU A 205 12.65 5.13 -4.26
C GLU A 205 13.53 6.30 -3.78
N LEU A 206 13.07 7.06 -2.79
CA LEU A 206 13.85 8.15 -2.20
C LEU A 206 15.18 7.67 -1.59
N ALA A 207 15.17 6.51 -0.92
CA ALA A 207 16.38 5.92 -0.38
C ALA A 207 17.37 5.53 -1.50
N ARG A 208 16.89 4.99 -2.62
CA ARG A 208 17.73 4.66 -3.79
C ARG A 208 18.30 5.91 -4.47
N LEU A 209 17.48 6.94 -4.65
CA LEU A 209 17.91 8.22 -5.23
C LEU A 209 18.96 8.90 -4.34
N SER A 210 18.71 8.94 -3.03
CA SER A 210 19.67 9.48 -2.07
C SER A 210 21.00 8.73 -2.11
N LYS A 211 20.97 7.39 -2.17
CA LYS A 211 22.17 6.58 -2.31
C LYS A 211 22.94 6.87 -3.61
N SER A 212 22.23 6.93 -4.75
CA SER A 212 22.84 7.20 -6.05
C SER A 212 23.45 8.62 -6.14
N LEU A 213 22.80 9.62 -5.54
CA LEU A 213 23.37 10.96 -5.42
C LEU A 213 24.66 10.95 -4.60
N ASN A 214 24.69 10.22 -3.49
CA ASN A 214 25.89 10.13 -2.66
C ASN A 214 27.05 9.46 -3.42
N GLU A 215 26.78 8.33 -4.09
CA GLU A 215 27.77 7.64 -4.93
C GLU A 215 28.31 8.55 -6.07
N THR A 216 27.44 9.36 -6.67
CA THR A 216 27.85 10.33 -7.71
C THR A 216 28.71 11.46 -7.13
N CYS A 217 28.36 11.97 -5.95
CA CYS A 217 29.12 13.00 -5.24
C CYS A 217 30.52 12.47 -4.87
N ASP A 218 30.60 11.27 -4.33
CA ASP A 218 31.86 10.60 -3.97
C ASP A 218 32.76 10.45 -5.21
N ARG A 219 32.19 10.00 -6.33
CA ARG A 219 32.94 9.85 -7.59
C ARG A 219 33.41 11.18 -8.18
N LEU A 220 32.61 12.24 -8.08
CA LEU A 220 33.03 13.58 -8.49
C LEU A 220 34.18 14.11 -7.61
N SER A 221 34.15 13.83 -6.31
CA SER A 221 35.23 14.18 -5.39
C SER A 221 36.53 13.48 -5.78
N GLU A 222 36.49 12.18 -6.05
CA GLU A 222 37.66 11.40 -6.51
C GLU A 222 38.23 11.95 -7.83
N LEU A 223 37.39 12.16 -8.83
CA LEU A 223 37.82 12.70 -10.13
C LEU A 223 38.42 14.11 -10.00
N THR A 224 37.84 14.95 -9.13
CA THR A 224 38.38 16.29 -8.86
C THR A 224 39.78 16.21 -8.27
N GLN A 225 40.02 15.28 -7.33
CA GLN A 225 41.34 15.07 -6.76
C GLN A 225 42.34 14.52 -7.79
N GLU A 226 41.94 13.60 -8.65
CA GLU A 226 42.80 13.09 -9.73
C GLU A 226 43.17 14.18 -10.72
N LEU A 227 42.20 14.99 -11.13
CA LEU A 227 42.42 16.09 -12.07
C LEU A 227 43.37 17.14 -11.47
N ASP A 228 43.21 17.45 -10.18
CA ASP A 228 44.11 18.36 -9.49
C ASP A 228 45.53 17.79 -9.36
N ARG A 229 45.69 16.49 -9.08
CA ARG A 229 47.02 15.82 -9.09
C ARG A 229 47.66 15.85 -10.48
N ALA A 230 46.89 15.52 -11.53
CA ALA A 230 47.38 15.52 -12.91
C ALA A 230 47.77 16.93 -13.37
N ARG A 231 46.97 17.94 -13.01
CA ARG A 231 47.28 19.34 -13.26
C ARG A 231 48.59 19.75 -12.58
N ARG A 232 48.75 19.45 -11.29
CA ARG A 232 49.99 19.75 -10.54
C ARG A 232 51.22 19.08 -11.17
N ALA A 233 51.10 17.82 -11.59
CA ALA A 233 52.18 17.11 -12.28
C ALA A 233 52.54 17.75 -13.64
N ALA A 234 51.54 18.20 -14.41
CA ALA A 234 51.75 18.89 -15.67
C ALA A 234 52.43 20.26 -15.47
N GLU A 235 51.98 21.03 -14.47
CA GLU A 235 52.58 22.32 -14.10
C GLU A 235 54.05 22.14 -13.65
N GLU A 236 54.34 21.10 -12.86
CA GLU A 236 55.70 20.76 -12.43
C GLU A 236 56.59 20.35 -13.61
N ALA A 237 56.10 19.49 -14.51
CA ALA A 237 56.84 19.10 -15.71
C ALA A 237 57.13 20.29 -16.63
N LEU A 238 56.16 21.21 -16.79
CA LEU A 238 56.32 22.42 -17.60
C LEU A 238 57.37 23.34 -16.98
N ARG A 239 57.35 23.51 -15.66
CA ARG A 239 58.36 24.26 -14.91
C ARG A 239 59.75 23.64 -15.07
N LEU A 240 59.88 22.32 -14.89
CA LEU A 240 61.17 21.62 -15.05
C LEU A 240 61.70 21.72 -16.48
N LYS A 241 60.83 21.65 -17.49
CA LYS A 241 61.21 21.87 -18.89
C LYS A 241 61.77 23.27 -19.11
N ALA A 242 61.11 24.30 -18.58
CA ALA A 242 61.56 25.69 -18.68
C ALA A 242 62.88 25.92 -17.94
N GLU A 243 63.02 25.40 -16.71
CA GLU A 243 64.28 25.47 -15.94
C GLU A 243 65.43 24.76 -16.68
N PHE A 244 65.17 23.58 -17.25
CA PHE A 244 66.17 22.83 -18.01
C PHE A 244 66.62 23.58 -19.29
N ALA A 245 65.67 24.11 -20.07
CA ALA A 245 65.97 24.85 -21.28
C ALA A 245 66.80 26.12 -20.97
N ALA A 246 66.41 26.87 -19.94
CA ALA A 246 67.15 28.05 -19.50
C ALA A 246 68.58 27.69 -19.06
N ALA A 247 68.73 26.64 -18.25
CA ALA A 247 70.04 26.19 -17.77
C ALA A 247 70.94 25.76 -18.93
N VAL A 248 70.45 24.89 -19.82
CA VAL A 248 71.22 24.40 -20.98
C VAL A 248 71.60 25.54 -21.93
N SER A 249 70.69 26.47 -22.21
CA SER A 249 71.00 27.63 -23.05
C SER A 249 72.10 28.49 -22.45
N HIS A 250 72.10 28.70 -21.14
CA HIS A 250 73.11 29.50 -20.46
C HIS A 250 74.49 28.83 -20.48
N GLU A 251 74.54 27.50 -20.29
CA GLU A 251 75.76 26.70 -20.35
C GLU A 251 76.34 26.60 -21.77
N LEU A 252 75.48 26.59 -22.80
CA LEU A 252 75.92 26.56 -24.21
C LEU A 252 76.34 27.93 -24.75
N ARG A 253 75.72 29.02 -24.29
CA ARG A 253 76.02 30.38 -24.77
C ARG A 253 77.46 30.78 -24.48
N THR A 254 77.99 30.46 -23.30
CA THR A 254 79.37 30.80 -22.90
C THR A 254 80.43 30.23 -23.86
N PRO A 255 80.52 28.91 -24.09
CA PRO A 255 81.49 28.33 -25.02
C PRO A 255 81.21 28.73 -26.47
N LEU A 256 79.94 28.87 -26.88
CA LEU A 256 79.60 29.25 -28.24
C LEU A 256 79.99 30.69 -28.56
N ASN A 257 79.78 31.64 -27.64
CA ASN A 257 80.22 33.02 -27.78
C ASN A 257 81.75 33.12 -27.92
N LEU A 258 82.51 32.27 -27.21
CA LEU A 258 83.96 32.19 -27.38
C LEU A 258 84.33 31.70 -28.79
N ILE A 259 83.69 30.63 -29.27
CA ILE A 259 83.92 30.10 -30.62
C ILE A 259 83.56 31.14 -31.69
N ILE A 260 82.41 31.81 -31.56
CA ILE A 260 81.97 32.88 -32.46
C ILE A 260 83.00 34.01 -32.45
N GLY A 261 83.38 34.54 -31.28
CA GLY A 261 84.33 35.66 -31.18
C GLY A 261 85.71 35.33 -31.77
N PHE A 262 86.27 34.15 -31.47
CA PHE A 262 87.56 33.74 -32.05
C PHE A 262 87.47 33.50 -33.56
N SER A 263 86.43 32.83 -34.03
CA SER A 263 86.24 32.57 -35.47
C SER A 263 85.91 33.86 -36.25
N GLU A 264 85.19 34.81 -35.66
CA GLU A 264 84.92 36.13 -36.23
C GLU A 264 86.22 36.94 -36.40
N MET A 265 87.04 37.00 -35.36
CA MET A 265 88.35 37.68 -35.42
C MET A 265 89.25 37.06 -36.50
N MET A 266 89.30 35.73 -36.58
CA MET A 266 90.10 35.00 -37.57
C MET A 266 89.55 35.12 -39.00
N ALA A 267 88.23 35.18 -39.21
CA ALA A 267 87.62 35.27 -40.54
C ALA A 267 87.52 36.69 -41.08
N LEU A 268 87.09 37.66 -40.26
CA LEU A 268 86.75 39.02 -40.69
C LEU A 268 87.87 40.04 -40.47
N SER A 269 88.76 39.82 -39.51
CA SER A 269 89.87 40.75 -39.17
C SER A 269 91.25 40.08 -39.03
N PRO A 270 91.66 39.16 -39.93
CA PRO A 270 92.88 38.38 -39.75
C PRO A 270 94.16 39.23 -39.70
N ALA A 271 94.26 40.26 -40.55
CA ALA A 271 95.44 41.12 -40.65
C ALA A 271 95.65 42.02 -39.42
N THR A 272 94.57 42.44 -38.77
CA THR A 272 94.58 43.33 -37.59
C THR A 272 94.73 42.57 -36.28
N SER A 273 94.20 41.35 -36.19
CA SER A 273 94.20 40.57 -34.94
C SER A 273 95.39 39.62 -34.80
N TYR A 274 95.96 39.13 -35.91
CA TYR A 274 97.02 38.11 -35.89
C TYR A 274 98.27 38.44 -36.74
N GLY A 275 98.29 39.61 -37.40
CA GLY A 275 99.47 40.14 -38.10
C GLY A 275 99.70 39.62 -39.53
N GLU A 276 99.27 38.40 -39.85
CA GLU A 276 99.31 37.83 -41.22
C GLU A 276 97.96 37.23 -41.65
N PRO A 277 97.57 37.32 -42.94
CA PRO A 277 96.35 36.68 -43.43
C PRO A 277 96.44 35.15 -43.40
N LEU A 278 95.36 34.48 -42.97
CA LEU A 278 95.25 33.02 -43.04
C LEU A 278 95.34 32.52 -44.50
N PRO A 279 95.97 31.35 -44.75
CA PRO A 279 95.96 30.72 -46.06
C PRO A 279 94.52 30.46 -46.55
N ALA A 280 94.27 30.60 -47.86
CA ALA A 280 92.93 30.60 -48.47
C ALA A 280 92.09 29.33 -48.23
N SER A 281 92.71 28.19 -47.90
CA SER A 281 92.00 26.98 -47.48
C SER A 281 91.45 27.13 -46.06
N TYR A 282 92.28 27.54 -45.10
CA TYR A 282 91.89 27.73 -43.70
C TYR A 282 90.93 28.89 -43.51
N ALA A 283 91.06 29.97 -44.28
CA ALA A 283 90.12 31.09 -44.22
C ALA A 283 88.68 30.67 -44.53
N ARG A 284 88.49 29.81 -45.55
CA ARG A 284 87.18 29.24 -45.90
C ARG A 284 86.62 28.34 -44.80
N ASP A 285 87.47 27.54 -44.17
CA ASP A 285 87.07 26.65 -43.07
C ASP A 285 86.65 27.45 -41.82
N VAL A 286 87.40 28.49 -41.46
CA VAL A 286 87.08 29.38 -40.31
C VAL A 286 85.80 30.18 -40.58
N GLU A 287 85.60 30.68 -41.80
CA GLU A 287 84.36 31.36 -42.20
C GLU A 287 83.14 30.42 -42.09
N ALA A 288 83.31 29.14 -42.46
CA ALA A 288 82.28 28.13 -42.26
C ALA A 288 82.00 27.87 -40.77
N ILE A 289 83.03 27.79 -39.92
CA ILE A 289 82.89 27.66 -38.46
C ILE A 289 82.12 28.85 -37.88
N TYR A 290 82.49 30.09 -38.24
CA TYR A 290 81.82 31.30 -37.79
C TYR A 290 80.33 31.31 -38.17
N ARG A 291 80.02 31.05 -39.45
CA ARG A 291 78.63 31.00 -39.93
C ARG A 291 77.80 29.94 -39.20
N ASN A 292 78.34 28.74 -39.01
CA ASN A 292 77.63 27.66 -38.34
C ASN A 292 77.45 27.93 -36.83
N ALA A 293 78.47 28.45 -36.15
CA ALA A 293 78.38 28.81 -34.73
C ALA A 293 77.36 29.94 -34.50
N SER A 294 77.37 30.98 -35.35
CA SER A 294 76.38 32.07 -35.31
C SER A 294 74.96 31.55 -35.58
N HIS A 295 74.80 30.60 -36.49
CA HIS A 295 73.51 29.97 -36.77
C HIS A 295 73.00 29.13 -35.57
N ILE A 296 73.85 28.32 -34.95
CA ILE A 296 73.50 27.54 -33.75
C ILE A 296 73.11 28.46 -32.59
N SER A 297 73.79 29.59 -32.41
CA SER A 297 73.46 30.55 -31.34
C SER A 297 72.04 31.09 -31.48
N LYS A 298 71.66 31.48 -32.70
CA LYS A 298 70.30 31.93 -32.99
C LYS A 298 69.28 30.83 -32.73
N LEU A 299 69.59 29.60 -33.13
CA LEU A 299 68.71 28.45 -32.92
C LEU A 299 68.49 28.15 -31.42
N ILE A 300 69.53 28.33 -30.59
CA ILE A 300 69.45 28.16 -29.14
C ILE A 300 68.55 29.24 -28.51
N ASP A 301 68.68 30.49 -28.98
CA ASP A 301 67.82 31.58 -28.51
C ASP A 301 66.34 31.34 -28.91
N ASP A 302 66.09 30.89 -30.15
CA ASP A 302 64.73 30.56 -30.62
C ASP A 302 64.09 29.40 -29.83
N ILE A 303 64.87 28.37 -29.45
CA ILE A 303 64.39 27.25 -28.62
C ILE A 303 64.07 27.69 -27.18
N LEU A 304 64.85 28.63 -26.63
CA LEU A 304 64.63 29.18 -25.30
C LEU A 304 63.32 29.97 -25.26
N ASP A 305 63.07 30.82 -26.25
CA ASP A 305 61.85 31.61 -26.33
C ASP A 305 60.60 30.71 -26.44
N LEU A 306 60.70 29.62 -27.21
CA LEU A 306 59.61 28.62 -27.29
C LEU A 306 59.40 27.86 -25.97
N SER A 307 60.43 27.74 -25.14
CA SER A 307 60.35 27.05 -23.84
C SER A 307 59.72 27.89 -22.73
N GLN A 308 59.54 29.21 -22.93
CA GLN A 308 58.90 30.11 -21.96
C GLN A 308 57.38 30.22 -22.15
N ILE A 309 56.83 29.64 -23.22
CA ILE A 309 55.40 29.61 -23.58
C ILE A 309 54.77 28.30 -23.11
#